data_AF-A0A517N0X3-F1
#
_entry.id   AF-A0A517N0X3-F1
#
_cell.length_a   1.000
_cell.length_b   1.000
_cell.length_c   1.000
_cell.angle_alpha   90.00
_cell.angle_beta   90.00
_cell.angle_gamma   90.00
#
_symmetry.space_group_name_H-M   'P 1'
#
loop_
_entity.id
_entity.type
_entity.pdbx_description
1 polymer ?
#
loop_
_entity_poly.entity_id
_entity_poly.type
_entity_poly.pdbx_seq_one_letter_code
_entity_poly.pdbx_strand_id
1 'polypeptide(L)' 'MMEHIAVSRSRTIDWTRTLEGDALWQPSPDSIAQITPNALSALHTLAKHDFLHAGQIAAVRSSLNMKPAFF' A
#
# COMPACT_ATOMS: atom_id res chain seq x y z
N MET A 1 -15.64 -0.08 -9.56
CA MET A 1 -14.56 -0.74 -8.78
C MET A 1 -13.17 -0.23 -9.17
N MET A 2 -12.78 -0.26 -10.45
CA MET A 2 -11.47 0.26 -10.90
C MET A 2 -11.28 1.76 -10.63
N GLU A 3 -12.34 2.56 -10.74
CA GLU A 3 -12.30 3.99 -10.45
C GLU A 3 -11.98 4.29 -8.97
N HIS A 4 -12.55 3.54 -8.03
CA HIS A 4 -12.23 3.70 -6.61
C HIS A 4 -10.76 3.37 -6.29
N ILE A 5 -10.19 2.35 -6.96
CA ILE A 5 -8.77 2.01 -6.81
C ILE A 5 -7.89 3.15 -7.33
N ALA A 6 -8.23 3.71 -8.49
CA ALA A 6 -7.51 4.84 -9.06
C ALA A 6 -7.56 6.08 -8.15
N VAL A 7 -8.74 6.44 -7.65
CA VAL A 7 -8.93 7.57 -6.73
C VAL A 7 -8.15 7.38 -5.43
N SER A 8 -8.23 6.19 -4.82
CA SER A 8 -7.48 5.89 -3.59
C SER A 8 -5.98 5.97 -3.82
N ARG A 9 -5.47 5.41 -4.93
CA ARG A 9 -4.05 5.47 -5.28
C ARG A 9 -3.56 6.91 -5.45
N SER A 10 -4.32 7.74 -6.17
CA SER A 10 -3.98 9.17 -6.33
C SER A 10 -3.92 9.89 -4.98
N ARG A 11 -4.91 9.67 -4.11
CA ARG A 11 -4.93 10.28 -2.76
C ARG A 11 -3.73 9.84 -1.91
N THR A 12 -3.35 8.57 -1.97
CA THR A 12 -2.16 8.08 -1.25
C THR A 12 -0.88 8.70 -1.79
N ILE A 13 -0.74 8.82 -3.11
CA ILE A 13 0.43 9.46 -3.74
C ILE A 13 0.50 10.94 -3.33
N ASP A 14 -0.62 11.66 -3.41
CA ASP A 14 -0.67 13.07 -3.07
C ASP A 14 -0.36 13.29 -1.58
N TRP A 15 -0.92 12.47 -0.69
CA TRP A 15 -0.54 12.48 0.72
C TRP A 15 0.95 12.19 0.92
N THR A 16 1.50 11.19 0.26
CA THR A 16 2.93 10.84 0.37
C THR A 16 3.84 12.00 -0.01
N ARG A 17 3.46 12.76 -1.05
CA ARG A 17 4.20 13.96 -1.48
C ARG A 17 4.18 15.11 -0.48
N THR A 18 3.23 15.11 0.47
CA THR A 18 3.20 16.11 1.56
C THR A 18 4.12 15.75 2.73
N LEU A 19 4.66 14.51 2.76
CA LEU A 19 5.48 14.05 3.88
C LEU A 19 6.93 14.49 3.68
N GLU A 20 7.37 15.44 4.50
CA GLU A 20 8.75 15.93 4.51
C GLU A 20 9.25 16.12 5.95
N GLY A 21 10.57 16.03 6.14
CA GLY A 21 11.23 16.29 7.41
C GLY A 21 10.69 15.43 8.57
N ASP A 22 10.48 16.06 9.73
CA ASP A 22 10.10 15.37 10.97
C ASP A 22 8.73 14.69 10.90
N ALA A 23 7.85 15.10 9.98
CA ALA A 23 6.52 14.52 9.79
C ALA A 23 6.58 13.01 9.44
N LEU A 24 7.67 12.56 8.80
CA LEU A 24 7.88 11.14 8.46
C LEU A 24 8.02 10.24 9.70
N TRP A 25 8.52 10.82 10.79
CA TRP A 25 8.88 10.11 12.02
C TRP A 25 7.87 10.30 13.13
N GLN A 26 6.91 11.22 12.96
CA GLN A 26 5.86 11.44 13.96
C GLN A 26 5.08 10.16 14.24
N PRO A 27 4.80 9.86 15.52
CA PRO A 27 3.98 8.72 15.88
C PRO A 27 2.61 8.79 15.21
N SER A 28 2.17 7.65 14.69
CA SER A 28 0.80 7.50 14.22
C SER A 28 -0.19 7.56 15.40
N PRO A 29 -1.48 7.85 15.14
CA PRO A 29 -2.52 7.72 16.16
C PRO A 29 -2.55 6.35 16.81
N ASP A 30 -2.83 6.29 18.12
CA ASP A 30 -2.81 5.06 18.93
C ASP A 30 -3.61 3.91 18.31
N SER A 31 -4.73 4.24 17.65
CA SER A 31 -5.61 3.27 16.98
C SER A 31 -4.94 2.47 15.86
N ILE A 32 -3.85 2.98 15.28
CA ILE A 32 -3.14 2.34 14.16
C ILE A 32 -1.64 2.15 14.42
N ALA A 33 -1.10 2.73 15.51
CA ALA A 33 0.33 2.71 15.83
C ALA A 33 0.92 1.29 15.91
N GLN A 34 0.13 0.28 16.31
CA GLN A 34 0.56 -1.12 16.36
C GLN A 34 0.84 -1.72 14.98
N ILE A 35 0.22 -1.20 13.93
CA ILE A 35 0.34 -1.70 12.54
C ILE A 35 1.31 -0.80 11.75
N THR A 36 1.26 0.50 12.02
CA THR A 36 2.05 1.53 11.37
C THR A 36 2.47 2.54 12.45
N PRO A 37 3.69 2.41 13.00
CA PRO A 37 4.16 3.29 14.07
C PRO A 37 4.35 4.76 13.67
N ASN A 38 4.60 5.03 12.39
CA ASN A 38 4.76 6.37 11.82
C ASN A 38 4.41 6.36 10.33
N ALA A 39 4.39 7.54 9.71
CA ALA A 39 4.05 7.71 8.30
C ALA A 39 4.98 6.91 7.36
N LEU A 40 6.29 6.87 7.64
CA LEU A 40 7.23 6.05 6.85
C LEU A 40 6.89 4.55 6.93
N SER A 41 6.53 4.06 8.12
CA SER A 41 6.12 2.68 8.33
C SER A 41 4.77 2.39 7.66
N ALA A 42 3.85 3.38 7.61
CA ALA A 42 2.58 3.26 6.91
C ALA A 42 2.80 2.95 5.42
N LEU A 43 3.67 3.71 4.77
CA LEU A 43 4.01 3.54 3.35
C LEU A 43 4.60 2.16 3.07
N HIS A 44 5.54 1.72 3.89
CA HIS A 44 6.13 0.38 3.74
C HIS A 44 5.11 -0.74 3.99
N THR A 45 4.26 -0.60 5.01
CA THR A 45 3.21 -1.59 5.31
C THR A 45 2.22 -1.71 4.15
N LEU A 46 1.77 -0.58 3.59
CA LEU A 46 0.89 -0.57 2.41
C LEU A 46 1.55 -1.19 1.18
N ALA A 47 2.78 -0.79 0.87
CA ALA A 47 3.51 -1.35 -0.28
C ALA A 47 3.72 -2.87 -0.15
N LYS A 48 4.07 -3.35 1.05
CA LYS A 48 4.22 -4.78 1.34
C LYS A 48 2.90 -5.52 1.19
N HIS A 49 1.82 -4.96 1.71
CA HIS A 49 0.48 -5.52 1.62
C HIS A 49 0.05 -5.70 0.16
N ASP A 50 0.22 -4.65 -0.66
CA ASP A 50 -0.15 -4.69 -2.07
C ASP A 50 0.69 -5.71 -2.84
N PHE A 51 1.99 -5.77 -2.58
CA PHE A 51 2.87 -6.76 -3.21
C PHE A 51 2.49 -8.21 -2.84
N LEU A 52 2.16 -8.46 -1.58
CA LEU A 52 1.72 -9.78 -1.11
C LEU A 52 0.45 -10.23 -1.85
N HIS A 53 -0.55 -9.36 -1.94
CA HIS A 53 -1.81 -9.68 -2.64
C HIS A 53 -1.63 -9.80 -4.15
N ALA A 54 -0.76 -8.98 -4.76
CA ALA A 54 -0.39 -9.16 -6.16
C ALA A 54 0.24 -10.55 -6.41
N GLY A 55 1.09 -11.02 -5.50
CA GLY A 55 1.65 -12.38 -5.53
C GLY A 55 0.58 -13.47 -5.44
N GLN A 56 -0.40 -13.31 -4.55
CA GLN A 56 -1.53 -14.25 -4.44
C GLN A 56 -2.35 -14.31 -5.74
N ILE A 57 -2.65 -13.16 -6.35
CA ILE A 57 -3.36 -13.08 -7.63
C ILE A 57 -2.52 -13.75 -8.73
N ALA A 58 -1.22 -13.49 -8.78
CA ALA A 58 -0.32 -14.11 -9.74
C ALA A 58 -0.29 -15.64 -9.60
N ALA A 59 -0.31 -16.16 -8.37
CA ALA A 59 -0.37 -17.59 -8.10
C ALA A 59 -1.69 -18.22 -8.60
N VAL A 60 -2.83 -17.58 -8.33
CA VAL A 60 -4.15 -18.03 -8.84
C VAL A 60 -4.20 -18.00 -10.37
N ARG A 61 -3.67 -16.95 -11.01
CA ARG A 61 -3.61 -16.90 -12.48
C ARG A 61 -2.77 -18.03 -13.05
N SER A 62 -1.63 -18.30 -12.42
CA SER A 62 -0.73 -19.38 -12.84
C SER A 62 -1.40 -20.75 -12.70
N SER A 63 -2.17 -21.00 -11.63
CA SER A 63 -2.89 -22.27 -11.45
C SER A 63 -4.01 -22.47 -12.49
N LEU A 64 -4.47 -21.40 -13.11
CA LEU A 64 -5.43 -21.40 -14.22
C LEU A 64 -4.76 -21.43 -15.61
N ASN A 65 -3.45 -21.71 -15.69
CA ASN A 65 -2.65 -21.65 -16.93
C ASN A 65 -2.68 -20.29 -17.63
N MET A 66 -2.97 -19.21 -16.90
CA MET A 66 -2.89 -17.85 -17.40
C MET A 66 -1.52 -17.25 -17.07
N LYS A 67 -1.05 -16.31 -17.89
CA LYS A 67 0.17 -15.55 -17.56
C LYS A 67 -0.03 -14.78 -16.23
N PRO A 68 0.95 -14.82 -15.30
CA PRO A 68 0.95 -13.96 -14.12
C PRO A 68 0.77 -12.49 -14.50
N ALA A 69 0.10 -11.73 -13.65
CA ALA A 69 -0.02 -10.28 -13.81
C ALA A 69 0.43 -9.61 -12.51
N PHE A 70 1.26 -8.58 -12.64
CA PHE A 70 1.73 -7.73 -11.57
C PHE A 70 1.29 -6.31 -11.91
N PHE A 71 0.73 -5.57 -10.95
CA PHE A 71 0.02 -4.29 -11.16
C PHE A 71 0.66 -3.16 -10.36
#